data_AF-A0A6C0C5I3-F1
#
_entry.id   AF-A0A6C0C5I3-F1
#
_cell.length_a   1.000
_cell.length_b   1.000
_cell.length_c   1.000
_cell.angle_alpha   90.00
_cell.angle_beta   90.00
_cell.angle_gamma   90.00
#
_symmetry.space_group_name_H-M   'P 1'
#
loop_
_entity.id
_entity.type
_entity.pdbx_description
1 polymer ?
#
loop_
_entity_poly.entity_id
_entity_poly.type
_entity_poly.pdbx_seq_one_letter_code
_entity_poly.pdbx_strand_id
1 'polypeptide(L)'
;MYSMQVKILGMPCRVEIIAISIIVGIILGGHVLCSCATCEIKSKAKEGFTNVLGSAPTNYKMGQGVKSSWETKEMPSVAQDLTTHMGPTVPLPAGQMFFFANNTFSPDCCVAPQSGVSNGDGCACVTKEQVDYISSRGGNRSTYGEF
;
A
#
# COMPACT_ATOMS: atom_id res chain seq x y z
N MET A 1 11.66 65.35 -4.81
CA MET A 1 11.93 64.74 -3.49
C MET A 1 11.17 65.56 -2.44
N TYR A 2 9.92 65.19 -2.15
CA TYR A 2 9.14 65.87 -1.12
C TYR A 2 9.48 65.24 0.23
N SER A 3 10.21 65.98 1.08
CA SER A 3 10.59 65.54 2.42
C SER A 3 9.40 65.71 3.38
N MET A 4 8.40 64.84 3.26
CA MET A 4 7.29 64.79 4.21
C MET A 4 7.73 63.98 5.43
N GLN A 5 7.62 64.59 6.61
CA GLN A 5 7.90 63.94 7.89
C GLN A 5 6.56 63.66 8.56
N VAL A 6 6.27 62.38 8.79
CA VAL A 6 5.05 61.94 9.48
C VAL A 6 5.47 61.43 10.85
N LYS A 7 4.82 61.95 11.89
CA LYS A 7 5.05 61.48 13.26
C LYS A 7 4.20 60.24 13.49
N ILE A 8 4.85 59.08 13.49
CA ILE A 8 4.21 57.81 13.85
C ILE A 8 4.71 57.46 15.25
N LEU A 9 3.80 57.30 16.21
CA LEU A 9 4.11 56.95 17.61
C LEU A 9 5.10 57.91 18.31
N GLY A 10 5.10 59.19 17.93
CA GLY A 10 5.92 60.23 18.58
C GLY A 10 7.35 60.37 18.02
N MET A 11 7.79 59.50 17.11
CA MET A 11 9.09 59.61 16.44
C MET A 11 8.94 60.24 15.05
N PRO A 12 9.77 61.23 14.67
CA PRO A 12 9.73 61.80 13.33
C PRO A 12 10.33 60.82 12.31
N CYS A 13 9.49 60.20 11.48
CA CYS A 13 9.93 59.29 10.44
C CYS A 13 9.76 59.92 9.06
N ARG A 14 10.75 59.72 8.18
CA ARG A 14 10.67 60.13 6.77
C ARG A 14 9.80 59.13 6.01
N VAL A 15 8.84 59.63 5.22
CA VAL A 15 7.89 58.78 4.47
C VAL A 15 8.61 57.82 3.52
N GLU A 16 9.74 58.23 2.95
CA GLU A 16 10.59 57.39 2.08
C GLU A 16 11.07 56.12 2.80
N ILE A 17 11.44 56.23 4.09
CA ILE A 17 11.94 55.09 4.89
C ILE A 17 10.79 54.11 5.18
N ILE A 18 9.58 54.61 5.41
CA ILE A 18 8.39 53.79 5.64
C ILE A 18 8.05 53.01 4.38
N ALA A 19 8.03 53.66 3.21
CA ALA A 19 7.76 53.02 1.93
C ALA A 19 8.78 51.89 1.63
N ILE A 20 10.06 52.14 1.87
CA ILE A 20 11.12 51.13 1.68
C ILE A 20 10.92 49.94 2.62
N SER A 21 10.59 50.18 3.90
CA SER A 21 10.38 49.11 4.88
C SER A 21 9.22 48.17 4.50
N ILE A 22 8.15 48.71 3.91
CA ILE A 22 7.00 47.92 3.45
C ILE A 22 7.39 47.06 2.23
N ILE A 23 8.12 47.64 1.27
CA ILE A 23 8.57 46.90 0.07
C ILE A 23 9.50 45.74 0.47
N VAL A 24 10.46 45.99 1.38
CA VAL A 24 11.36 44.96 1.89
C VAL A 24 10.59 43.88 2.67
N GLY A 25 9.60 44.27 3.47
CA GLY A 25 8.73 43.33 4.19
C GLY A 25 7.92 42.43 3.27
N ILE A 26 7.42 42.94 2.14
CA ILE A 26 6.70 42.15 1.14
C ILE A 26 7.63 41.15 0.44
N ILE A 27 8.85 41.55 0.09
CA ILE A 27 9.82 40.66 -0.57
C ILE A 27 10.25 39.54 0.40
N LEU A 28 10.60 39.89 1.64
CA LEU A 28 10.98 38.91 2.67
C LEU A 28 9.80 37.98 3.00
N GLY A 29 8.59 38.51 3.17
CA GLY A 29 7.39 37.70 3.40
C GLY A 29 7.06 36.77 2.24
N GLY A 30 7.19 37.26 1.00
CA GLY A 30 7.01 36.47 -0.21
C GLY A 30 8.03 35.34 -0.33
N HIS A 31 9.29 35.56 0.02
CA HIS A 31 10.30 34.51 -0.04
C HIS A 31 10.24 33.54 1.16
N VAL A 32 9.92 34.00 2.37
CA VAL A 32 9.90 33.13 3.57
C VAL A 32 8.60 32.31 3.68
N LEU A 33 7.45 32.87 3.31
CA LEU A 33 6.16 32.18 3.45
C LEU A 33 5.69 31.46 2.17
N CYS A 34 6.03 31.97 0.97
CA CYS A 34 5.62 31.35 -0.30
C CYS A 34 6.68 30.45 -0.96
N SER A 35 7.87 30.25 -0.36
CA SER A 35 8.87 29.32 -0.92
C SER A 35 8.77 27.89 -0.38
N CYS A 36 8.07 27.66 0.73
CA CYS A 36 7.82 26.30 1.27
C CYS A 36 6.38 25.83 1.03
N ALA A 37 5.43 26.74 0.84
CA ALA A 37 4.09 26.42 0.36
C ALA A 37 4.06 26.70 -1.14
N THR A 38 4.17 25.66 -1.97
CA THR A 38 3.69 25.76 -3.34
C THR A 38 2.22 26.19 -3.25
N CYS A 39 1.94 27.44 -3.60
CA CYS A 39 0.58 27.95 -3.73
C CYS A 39 -0.09 27.34 -4.98
N GLU A 40 -0.19 26.02 -5.04
CA GLU A 40 -1.29 25.27 -5.67
C GLU A 40 -2.53 25.23 -4.75
N ILE A 41 -2.51 26.04 -3.69
CA ILE A 41 -3.57 26.27 -2.72
C ILE A 41 -4.62 27.18 -3.38
N LYS A 42 -5.45 26.59 -4.24
CA LYS A 42 -6.88 26.95 -4.35
C LYS A 42 -7.73 25.95 -5.13
N SER A 43 -7.17 24.90 -5.74
CA SER A 43 -8.03 23.87 -6.36
C SER A 43 -7.50 22.44 -6.38
N LYS A 44 -6.23 22.17 -6.05
CA LYS A 44 -5.66 20.81 -6.17
C LYS A 44 -4.66 20.46 -5.06
N ALA A 45 -4.91 20.91 -3.83
CA ALA A 45 -4.28 20.29 -2.66
C ALA A 45 -4.88 18.88 -2.45
N LYS A 46 -4.61 17.97 -3.39
CA LYS A 46 -4.79 16.55 -3.19
C LYS A 46 -3.65 16.18 -2.25
N GLU A 47 -3.98 15.81 -1.02
CA GLU A 47 -3.00 15.44 -0.01
C GLU A 47 -1.98 14.45 -0.63
N GLY A 48 -0.69 14.74 -0.45
CA GLY A 48 0.41 14.02 -1.11
C GLY A 48 0.45 12.52 -0.81
N PHE A 49 -0.36 12.06 0.14
CA PHE A 49 -0.59 10.65 0.43
C PHE A 49 -1.51 9.93 -0.54
N THR A 50 -2.26 10.59 -1.41
CA THR A 50 -3.27 9.90 -2.26
C THR A 50 -2.71 9.13 -3.47
N ASN A 51 -1.42 9.30 -3.77
CA ASN A 51 -0.76 8.67 -4.93
C ASN A 51 0.54 7.94 -4.54
N VAL A 52 0.84 7.77 -3.25
CA VAL A 52 1.98 6.96 -2.80
C VAL A 52 1.59 5.49 -2.93
N LEU A 53 2.45 4.67 -3.54
CA LEU A 53 2.25 3.22 -3.65
C LEU A 53 1.83 2.65 -2.28
N GLY A 54 0.63 2.10 -2.18
CA GLY A 54 0.11 1.50 -0.93
C GLY A 54 -0.75 2.42 -0.05
N SER A 55 -1.00 3.67 -0.43
CA SER A 55 -1.98 4.51 0.25
C SER A 55 -3.41 4.04 0.00
N ALA A 56 -4.23 3.92 1.05
CA ALA A 56 -5.65 3.64 0.90
C ALA A 56 -6.30 4.75 0.06
N PRO A 57 -6.98 4.41 -1.05
CA PRO A 57 -7.65 5.42 -1.86
C PRO A 57 -8.77 6.07 -1.02
N THR A 58 -9.08 7.34 -1.30
CA THR A 58 -10.13 8.08 -0.60
C THR A 58 -11.53 7.45 -0.77
N ASN A 59 -11.68 6.47 -1.66
CA ASN A 59 -12.89 5.68 -1.87
C ASN A 59 -12.79 4.22 -1.35
N TYR A 60 -11.87 3.94 -0.42
CA TYR A 60 -11.70 2.60 0.13
C TYR A 60 -13.02 2.07 0.70
N LYS A 61 -13.49 0.94 0.16
CA LYS A 61 -14.62 0.18 0.69
C LYS A 61 -14.07 -1.08 1.33
N MET A 62 -14.39 -1.27 2.61
CA MET A 62 -14.06 -2.49 3.34
C MET A 62 -14.56 -3.71 2.54
N GLY A 63 -13.67 -4.67 2.27
CA GLY A 63 -13.98 -5.90 1.54
C GLY A 63 -13.73 -5.88 0.02
N GLN A 64 -13.42 -4.72 -0.59
CA GLN A 64 -13.10 -4.66 -2.03
C GLN A 64 -11.60 -4.72 -2.35
N GLY A 65 -10.76 -4.86 -1.33
CA GLY A 65 -9.31 -4.82 -1.47
C GLY A 65 -8.77 -3.47 -1.96
N VAL A 66 -7.45 -3.33 -2.02
CA VAL A 66 -6.79 -2.15 -2.60
C VAL A 66 -6.34 -2.50 -4.02
N LYS A 67 -6.49 -1.57 -4.97
CA LYS A 67 -6.01 -1.77 -6.35
C LYS A 67 -4.52 -2.17 -6.33
N SER A 68 -4.18 -3.28 -6.98
CA SER A 68 -2.83 -3.90 -6.96
C SER A 68 -2.41 -4.57 -5.64
N SER A 69 -3.35 -4.79 -4.71
CA SER A 69 -3.16 -5.70 -3.57
C SER A 69 -3.14 -7.16 -4.04
N TRP A 70 -2.61 -8.06 -3.21
CA TRP A 70 -2.69 -9.51 -3.41
C TRP A 70 -4.11 -10.01 -3.65
N GLU A 71 -5.12 -9.33 -3.09
CA GLU A 71 -6.54 -9.66 -3.26
C GLU A 71 -7.09 -9.29 -4.65
N THR A 72 -6.57 -8.25 -5.28
CA THR A 72 -7.06 -7.73 -6.58
C THR A 72 -6.10 -8.04 -7.72
N LYS A 73 -4.97 -8.70 -7.44
CA LYS A 73 -4.01 -9.11 -8.46
C LYS A 73 -4.60 -10.29 -9.23
N GLU A 74 -4.86 -10.09 -10.52
CA GLU A 74 -5.16 -11.20 -11.42
C GLU A 74 -3.91 -12.09 -11.51
N MET A 75 -4.00 -13.27 -10.91
CA MET A 75 -2.95 -14.29 -11.02
C MET A 75 -3.25 -15.16 -12.23
N PRO A 76 -2.27 -15.42 -13.12
CA PRO A 76 -2.45 -16.37 -14.20
C PRO A 76 -2.80 -17.74 -13.59
N SER A 77 -3.93 -18.31 -14.00
CA SER A 77 -4.42 -19.60 -13.51
C SER A 77 -3.67 -20.74 -14.19
N VAL A 78 -2.37 -20.86 -13.93
CA VAL A 78 -1.65 -22.10 -14.20
C VAL A 78 -1.86 -22.96 -12.96
N ALA A 79 -2.97 -23.69 -12.91
CA ALA A 79 -3.24 -24.60 -11.79
C ALA A 79 -2.31 -25.81 -11.86
N GLN A 80 -1.86 -26.31 -10.69
CA GLN A 80 -1.20 -27.60 -10.64
C GLN A 80 -2.19 -28.70 -11.00
N ASP A 81 -1.71 -29.81 -11.54
CA ASP A 81 -2.53 -31.03 -11.60
C ASP A 81 -2.57 -31.69 -10.22
N LEU A 82 -3.57 -31.32 -9.42
CA LEU A 82 -3.72 -31.79 -8.04
C LEU A 82 -4.12 -33.27 -7.91
N THR A 83 -4.39 -33.96 -9.01
CA THR A 83 -4.89 -35.35 -9.00
C THR A 83 -3.77 -36.39 -8.99
N THR A 84 -2.55 -35.99 -9.36
CA THR A 84 -1.42 -36.91 -9.59
C THR A 84 -0.45 -36.97 -8.39
N HIS A 85 -0.66 -36.15 -7.36
CA HIS A 85 0.29 -36.00 -6.27
C HIS A 85 0.00 -36.90 -5.06
N MET A 86 1.07 -37.36 -4.39
CA MET A 86 0.98 -38.09 -3.14
C MET A 86 1.17 -37.15 -1.96
N GLY A 87 0.34 -37.29 -0.93
CA GLY A 87 0.42 -36.52 0.30
C GLY A 87 -0.15 -37.31 1.49
N PRO A 88 0.12 -36.91 2.74
CA PRO A 88 -0.51 -37.51 3.90
C PRO A 88 -2.03 -37.31 3.88
N THR A 89 -2.78 -38.26 4.43
CA THR A 89 -4.23 -38.13 4.63
C THR A 89 -4.54 -36.95 5.54
N VAL A 90 -5.55 -36.18 5.14
CA VAL A 90 -6.00 -34.99 5.86
C VAL A 90 -7.42 -35.24 6.38
N PRO A 91 -7.76 -34.93 7.66
CA PRO A 91 -6.97 -34.24 8.69
C PRO A 91 -5.86 -35.11 9.28
N LEU A 92 -4.75 -34.47 9.70
CA LEU A 92 -3.65 -35.18 10.36
C LEU A 92 -4.13 -35.76 11.70
N PRO A 93 -3.68 -36.97 12.08
CA PRO A 93 -3.97 -37.53 13.38
C PRO A 93 -3.35 -36.70 14.50
N ALA A 94 -3.97 -36.76 15.69
CA ALA A 94 -3.56 -35.96 16.84
C ALA A 94 -2.08 -36.18 17.20
N GLY A 95 -1.32 -35.08 17.38
CA GLY A 95 0.09 -35.11 17.71
C GLY A 95 1.06 -35.12 16.51
N GLN A 96 0.56 -35.10 15.26
CA GLN A 96 1.39 -34.97 14.07
C GLN A 96 1.31 -33.56 13.46
N MET A 97 2.48 -32.99 13.11
CA MET A 97 2.59 -31.67 12.46
C MET A 97 3.13 -31.76 11.01
N PHE A 98 3.35 -32.97 10.51
CA PHE A 98 4.03 -33.23 9.24
C PHE A 98 3.08 -33.18 8.04
N PHE A 99 2.53 -32.00 7.75
CA PHE A 99 1.57 -31.82 6.64
C PHE A 99 2.20 -32.05 5.25
N PHE A 100 3.48 -31.69 5.07
CA PHE A 100 4.17 -31.76 3.78
C PHE A 100 5.16 -32.93 3.65
N ALA A 101 5.30 -33.79 4.66
CA ALA A 101 6.41 -34.76 4.71
C ALA A 101 6.41 -35.81 3.59
N ASN A 102 5.24 -36.20 3.07
CA ASN A 102 5.15 -37.15 1.95
C ASN A 102 4.89 -36.48 0.59
N ASN A 103 5.05 -35.16 0.49
CA ASN A 103 4.85 -34.45 -0.77
C ASN A 103 6.17 -34.41 -1.54
N THR A 104 6.08 -34.56 -2.85
CA THR A 104 7.21 -34.35 -3.75
C THR A 104 7.45 -32.84 -3.93
N PHE A 105 8.73 -32.44 -3.97
CA PHE A 105 9.12 -31.05 -4.26
C PHE A 105 9.67 -30.99 -5.69
N SER A 106 9.13 -30.10 -6.51
CA SER A 106 9.56 -29.90 -7.89
C SER A 106 9.39 -28.42 -8.29
N PRO A 107 10.26 -27.87 -9.16
CA PRO A 107 10.07 -26.53 -9.71
C PRO A 107 8.77 -26.40 -10.53
N ASP A 108 8.30 -27.48 -11.15
CA ASP A 108 7.04 -27.48 -11.92
C ASP A 108 5.82 -27.22 -11.04
N CYS A 109 5.96 -27.55 -9.75
CA CYS A 109 4.92 -27.35 -8.77
C CYS A 109 4.86 -25.91 -8.26
N CYS A 110 5.78 -25.01 -8.62
CA CYS A 110 5.82 -23.61 -8.18
C CYS A 110 4.85 -22.69 -8.95
N VAL A 111 3.60 -23.11 -9.10
CA VAL A 111 2.58 -22.31 -9.78
C VAL A 111 1.60 -21.72 -8.77
N ALA A 112 1.36 -20.42 -8.91
CA ALA A 112 0.34 -19.74 -8.12
C ALA A 112 -1.05 -20.22 -8.58
N PRO A 113 -2.01 -20.48 -7.67
CA PRO A 113 -2.04 -20.07 -6.26
C PRO A 113 -1.78 -21.19 -5.22
N GLN A 114 -1.42 -22.40 -5.63
CA GLN A 114 -1.61 -23.60 -4.80
C GLN A 114 -0.39 -24.01 -3.95
N SER A 115 0.84 -23.69 -4.36
CA SER A 115 2.06 -24.09 -3.66
C SER A 115 2.75 -22.93 -2.95
N GLY A 116 2.33 -22.65 -1.71
CA GLY A 116 2.96 -21.63 -0.85
C GLY A 116 4.20 -22.12 -0.08
N VAL A 117 4.54 -23.41 -0.17
CA VAL A 117 5.60 -24.06 0.61
C VAL A 117 6.69 -24.56 -0.34
N SER A 118 7.93 -24.22 -0.05
CA SER A 118 9.10 -24.57 -0.88
C SER A 118 10.27 -25.09 -0.05
N ASN A 119 11.16 -25.80 -0.72
CA ASN A 119 12.46 -26.25 -0.23
C ASN A 119 13.53 -26.04 -1.33
N GLY A 120 14.78 -26.47 -1.09
CA GLY A 120 15.87 -26.34 -2.06
C GLY A 120 15.61 -26.95 -3.44
N ASP A 121 14.73 -27.95 -3.53
CA ASP A 121 14.38 -28.65 -4.77
C ASP A 121 13.15 -28.09 -5.51
N GLY A 122 12.47 -27.07 -4.95
CA GLY A 122 11.29 -26.44 -5.55
C GLY A 122 10.11 -26.35 -4.60
N CYS A 123 8.89 -26.29 -5.14
CA CYS A 123 7.66 -26.11 -4.36
C CYS A 123 6.97 -27.46 -4.10
N ALA A 124 6.23 -27.53 -3.00
CA ALA A 124 5.46 -28.72 -2.64
C ALA A 124 4.34 -28.97 -3.66
N CYS A 125 4.32 -30.16 -4.22
CA CYS A 125 3.23 -30.64 -5.06
C CYS A 125 2.09 -31.14 -4.16
N VAL A 126 1.04 -30.32 -4.02
CA VAL A 126 -0.06 -30.56 -3.08
C VAL A 126 -1.24 -31.26 -3.75
N THR A 127 -2.00 -32.01 -2.96
CA THR A 127 -3.25 -32.68 -3.39
C THR A 127 -4.47 -31.76 -3.21
N LYS A 128 -5.57 -32.07 -3.91
CA LYS A 128 -6.82 -31.33 -3.78
C LYS A 128 -7.34 -31.34 -2.34
N GLU A 129 -7.28 -32.49 -1.67
CA GLU A 129 -7.71 -32.64 -0.27
C GLU A 129 -6.91 -31.75 0.70
N GLN A 130 -5.60 -31.59 0.46
CA GLN A 130 -4.76 -30.70 1.25
C GLN A 130 -5.10 -29.23 1.06
N VAL A 131 -5.36 -28.81 -0.17
CA VAL A 131 -5.77 -27.43 -0.50
C VAL A 131 -7.16 -27.14 0.07
N ASP A 132 -8.11 -28.06 -0.08
CA ASP A 132 -9.48 -27.93 0.45
C ASP A 132 -9.46 -27.88 1.98
N TYR A 133 -8.64 -28.69 2.63
CA TYR A 133 -8.47 -28.62 4.07
C TYR A 133 -7.83 -27.31 4.52
N ILE A 134 -6.75 -26.83 3.88
CA ILE A 134 -6.12 -25.55 4.21
C ILE A 134 -7.12 -24.39 4.03
N SER A 135 -7.85 -24.38 2.93
CA SER A 135 -8.79 -23.32 2.60
C SER A 135 -10.00 -23.27 3.53
N SER A 136 -10.43 -24.41 4.06
CA SER A 136 -11.51 -24.52 5.06
C SER A 136 -11.04 -24.35 6.51
N ARG A 137 -9.73 -24.28 6.79
CA ARG A 137 -9.24 -24.05 8.16
C ARG A 137 -9.73 -22.71 8.71
N GLY A 138 -10.06 -22.71 10.00
CA GLY A 138 -10.52 -21.51 10.70
C GLY A 138 -11.96 -21.11 10.37
N GLY A 139 -12.72 -21.92 9.62
CA GLY A 139 -14.13 -21.66 9.30
C GLY A 139 -14.35 -20.49 8.34
N ASN A 140 -13.28 -19.96 7.73
CA ASN A 140 -13.36 -18.81 6.82
C ASN A 140 -13.95 -19.17 5.45
N ARG A 141 -13.90 -20.45 5.04
CA ARG A 141 -14.55 -20.97 3.85
C ARG A 141 -15.34 -22.23 4.23
N SER A 142 -16.63 -22.09 4.45
CA SER A 142 -17.51 -23.17 4.90
C SER A 142 -18.60 -23.50 3.88
N THR A 143 -18.33 -23.47 2.57
CA THR A 143 -19.27 -23.96 1.54
C THR A 143 -18.56 -24.17 0.20
N TYR A 144 -18.93 -25.28 -0.46
CA TYR A 144 -18.68 -25.64 -1.86
C TYR A 144 -18.49 -24.42 -2.78
N GLY A 145 -17.24 -24.06 -3.04
CA GLY A 145 -16.86 -23.19 -4.15
C GLY A 145 -15.86 -23.96 -4.97
N GLU A 146 -16.30 -24.42 -6.14
CA GLU A 146 -15.48 -25.18 -7.08
C GLU A 146 -14.25 -24.34 -7.47
N PHE A 147 -13.08 -24.97 -7.42
CA PHE A 147 -11.93 -24.60 -8.26
C PHE A 147 -12.03 -25.42 -9.55
#